data_AF-A0A7X7PLH9-F1
#
_entry.id   AF-A0A7X7PLH9-F1
#
_cell.length_a   1.000
_cell.length_b   1.000
_cell.length_c   1.000
_cell.angle_alpha   90.00
_cell.angle_beta   90.00
_cell.angle_gamma   90.00
#
_symmetry.space_group_name_H-M   'P 1'
#
loop_
_entity.id
_entity.type
_entity.pdbx_description
1 polymer ?
#
loop_
_entity_poly.entity_id
_entity_poly.type
_entity_poly.pdbx_seq_one_letter_code
_entity_poly.pdbx_strand_id
1 'polypeptide(L)'
;MSNLTRVVTVICLAVPAVGCAQAPAGVPASDVPEISTFVSWVGESGLAQYGLDIRDPQRLGALLVVRLEHLRTPSDRMDAVRQALVSAGVREDALSSASARHVAEAALRDIAEAAVTRADRQAIRWLARAGFGLEIPAQGEAEVTGPRVRRAQLQALRLRVAHPDRPEMFDSLVAMQVRGGIDPGVFTAAALHDAALQETVEQLRGVPAPARVRIAAQARRAYGIDGQELYEFLDAGEAGVAELLDQYLSAPSGSAQQRELLKRAQERPVKPAELPRVIGAIEVARTPEERKALLRLLRNDWSNAGVDYLYGYLSRTDSGAERVAVLGVLADRDHVRAADLLALVESTDQDDVRRSALGLLRRAVARDDADTCDALYAALDSGEARSRELAAAALASLRRSREVAPLLERVRRAPSPEQRAQLVLTLRPIGSHPEVAAFLLDCVQHDASPAVRKAAVDALVLVPNFGGAIGEREERTIALLEQAAHEMGDAATRDAIARKVASYREQTTAVRLSHRRNLILTTRLALEAASASLKGDRSEDNVEFVRRVARDADGLLQDTTPALTTELDLLRAAREAAERELNNASPR
;
A
#
# COMPACT_ATOMS: atom_id res chain seq x y z
N MET A 1 -10.16 -1.44 8.92
CA MET A 1 -9.25 -2.00 9.95
C MET A 1 -9.21 -3.50 9.73
N SER A 2 -8.06 -4.06 9.39
CA SER A 2 -7.89 -5.49 9.11
C SER A 2 -7.76 -6.28 10.40
N ASN A 3 -8.62 -7.28 10.59
CA ASN A 3 -8.59 -8.23 11.69
C ASN A 3 -7.25 -8.98 11.68
N LEU A 4 -6.41 -8.72 12.68
CA LEU A 4 -5.25 -9.54 13.02
C LEU A 4 -5.78 -10.83 13.64
N THR A 5 -5.71 -11.92 12.90
CA THR A 5 -5.89 -13.28 13.40
C THR A 5 -4.83 -13.54 14.47
N ARG A 6 -5.21 -13.48 15.76
CA ARG A 6 -4.33 -13.85 16.87
C ARG A 6 -4.09 -15.37 16.79
N VAL A 7 -2.84 -15.76 16.59
CA VAL A 7 -2.42 -17.17 16.66
C VAL A 7 -2.34 -17.57 18.13
N VAL A 8 -3.32 -18.34 18.59
CA VAL A 8 -3.33 -18.93 19.94
C VAL A 8 -2.41 -20.16 19.91
N THR A 9 -1.37 -20.18 20.76
CA THR A 9 -0.52 -21.37 20.93
C THR A 9 -1.05 -22.16 22.12
N VAL A 10 -1.66 -23.31 21.85
CA VAL A 10 -2.14 -24.26 22.85
C VAL A 10 -1.16 -25.43 22.90
N ILE A 11 -0.57 -25.71 24.06
CA ILE A 11 0.23 -26.92 24.28
C ILE A 11 -0.66 -27.92 25.01
N CYS A 12 -0.89 -29.08 24.40
CA CYS A 12 -1.64 -30.18 25.00
C CYS A 12 -0.67 -31.26 25.45
N LEU A 13 -0.59 -31.52 26.74
CA LEU A 13 0.23 -32.61 27.30
C LEU A 13 -0.67 -33.78 27.69
N ALA A 14 -0.42 -34.96 27.13
CA ALA A 14 -1.03 -36.20 27.57
C ALA A 14 -0.16 -36.80 28.68
N VAL A 15 -0.69 -36.87 29.91
CA VAL A 15 0.02 -37.51 31.02
C VAL A 15 -0.45 -38.97 31.12
N PRO A 16 0.45 -39.97 31.10
CA PRO A 16 0.08 -41.36 31.31
C PRO A 16 -0.44 -41.54 32.74
N ALA A 17 -1.56 -42.25 32.89
CA ALA A 17 -2.19 -42.55 34.17
C ALA A 17 -1.36 -43.56 34.97
N VAL A 18 -0.24 -43.13 35.53
CA VAL A 18 0.51 -43.89 36.52
C VAL A 18 0.70 -43.00 37.73
N GLY A 19 -0.24 -43.09 38.67
CA GLY A 19 -0.08 -42.56 40.03
C GLY A 19 -1.04 -41.47 40.50
N CYS A 20 -2.05 -41.06 39.73
CA CYS A 20 -3.04 -40.09 40.21
C CYS A 20 -4.12 -40.78 41.07
N ALA A 21 -4.23 -40.39 42.34
CA ALA A 21 -5.37 -40.75 43.18
C ALA A 21 -6.65 -40.17 42.56
N GLN A 22 -7.67 -41.02 42.37
CA GLN A 22 -8.99 -40.58 41.90
C GLN A 22 -9.60 -39.58 42.90
N ALA A 23 -9.95 -38.39 42.43
CA ALA A 23 -10.73 -37.40 43.16
C ALA A 23 -12.06 -37.12 42.41
N PRO A 24 -13.14 -36.77 43.14
CA PRO A 24 -14.52 -36.99 42.70
C PRO A 24 -15.02 -35.93 41.71
N ALA A 25 -16.00 -36.33 40.91
CA ALA A 25 -16.65 -35.49 39.91
C ALA A 25 -17.45 -34.34 40.54
N GLY A 26 -17.23 -33.12 40.03
CA GLY A 26 -18.14 -31.97 40.16
C GLY A 26 -17.66 -30.83 41.06
N VAL A 27 -17.09 -29.78 40.46
CA VAL A 27 -17.01 -28.42 41.03
C VAL A 27 -17.18 -27.39 39.90
N PRO A 28 -18.10 -26.41 39.99
CA PRO A 28 -18.20 -25.32 39.03
C PRO A 28 -17.19 -24.21 39.33
N ALA A 29 -16.67 -23.58 38.28
CA ALA A 29 -15.67 -22.52 38.36
C ALA A 29 -16.31 -21.17 38.70
N SER A 30 -16.17 -20.71 39.95
CA SER A 30 -16.16 -19.28 40.28
C SER A 30 -15.42 -19.03 41.59
N ASP A 31 -14.69 -17.91 41.62
CA ASP A 31 -14.13 -17.19 42.78
C ASP A 31 -12.68 -17.49 43.22
N VAL A 32 -11.68 -16.87 42.55
CA VAL A 32 -10.41 -16.33 43.13
C VAL A 32 -9.84 -15.23 42.18
N PRO A 33 -9.32 -14.07 42.68
CA PRO A 33 -8.99 -12.88 41.89
C PRO A 33 -7.57 -12.86 41.25
N GLU A 34 -7.34 -11.80 40.46
CA GLU A 34 -6.22 -11.42 39.60
C GLU A 34 -4.83 -12.05 39.82
N ILE A 35 -4.19 -12.38 38.68
CA ILE A 35 -2.94 -13.11 38.44
C ILE A 35 -3.08 -14.63 38.56
N SER A 36 -3.53 -15.31 37.49
CA SER A 36 -3.41 -16.77 37.44
C SER A 36 -3.29 -17.34 36.02
N THR A 37 -2.25 -18.15 35.85
CA THR A 37 -2.10 -19.17 34.80
C THR A 37 -3.33 -20.07 34.86
N PHE A 38 -4.21 -20.00 33.86
CA PHE A 38 -5.37 -20.88 33.80
C PHE A 38 -4.92 -22.33 33.61
N VAL A 39 -5.15 -23.18 34.63
CA VAL A 39 -5.16 -24.64 34.49
C VAL A 39 -6.62 -25.06 34.55
N SER A 40 -7.24 -25.35 33.41
CA SER A 40 -8.58 -25.92 33.38
C SER A 40 -8.51 -27.41 33.08
N TRP A 41 -9.11 -28.23 33.94
CA TRP A 41 -9.43 -29.61 33.62
C TRP A 41 -10.66 -29.63 32.72
N VAL A 42 -10.50 -30.14 31.51
CA VAL A 42 -11.58 -30.12 30.51
C VAL A 42 -12.02 -31.55 30.24
N GLY A 43 -13.23 -31.91 30.67
CA GLY A 43 -13.91 -33.11 30.18
C GLY A 43 -14.33 -32.95 28.71
N GLU A 44 -14.83 -34.01 28.08
CA GLU A 44 -15.15 -34.07 26.63
C GLU A 44 -15.89 -32.84 26.08
N SER A 45 -16.71 -32.16 26.88
CA SER A 45 -17.52 -31.02 26.46
C SER A 45 -16.75 -29.72 26.17
N GLY A 46 -15.57 -29.47 26.75
CA GLY A 46 -14.83 -28.22 26.49
C GLY A 46 -13.81 -28.30 25.34
N LEU A 47 -13.46 -29.49 24.88
CA LEU A 47 -12.53 -29.69 23.74
C LEU A 47 -13.17 -29.27 22.40
N ALA A 48 -14.49 -29.46 22.27
CA ALA A 48 -15.25 -29.04 21.10
C ALA A 48 -15.27 -27.51 20.91
N GLN A 49 -15.18 -26.74 21.99
CA GLN A 49 -15.16 -25.27 21.95
C GLN A 49 -13.90 -24.71 21.27
N TYR A 50 -12.85 -25.53 21.17
CA TYR A 50 -11.59 -25.20 20.50
C TYR A 50 -11.41 -25.91 19.15
N GLY A 51 -12.45 -26.58 18.64
CA GLY A 51 -12.45 -27.21 17.32
C GLY A 51 -11.54 -28.44 17.18
N LEU A 52 -11.16 -29.08 18.30
CA LEU A 52 -10.31 -30.27 18.29
C LEU A 52 -11.17 -31.53 18.30
N ASP A 53 -11.13 -32.30 17.21
CA ASP A 53 -11.83 -33.59 17.07
C ASP A 53 -10.87 -34.75 17.38
N ILE A 54 -11.17 -35.54 18.43
CA ILE A 54 -10.33 -36.65 18.89
C ILE A 54 -11.07 -37.96 18.65
N ARG A 55 -10.50 -38.83 17.81
CA ARG A 55 -11.14 -40.09 17.37
C ARG A 55 -11.11 -41.25 18.38
N ASP A 56 -10.46 -41.10 19.54
CA ASP A 56 -10.38 -42.18 20.53
C ASP A 56 -10.13 -41.68 21.97
N PRO A 57 -11.20 -41.34 22.72
CA PRO A 57 -11.10 -40.69 24.04
C PRO A 57 -10.64 -41.61 25.17
N GLN A 58 -10.66 -42.94 25.00
CA GLN A 58 -10.34 -43.89 26.08
C GLN A 58 -8.84 -44.00 26.43
N ARG A 59 -7.94 -43.36 25.66
CA ARG A 59 -6.48 -43.45 25.84
C ARG A 59 -5.83 -42.21 26.46
N LEU A 60 -6.57 -41.15 26.77
CA LEU A 60 -6.02 -39.91 27.33
C LEU A 60 -6.37 -39.78 28.82
N GLY A 61 -5.38 -39.97 29.69
CA GLY A 61 -5.55 -39.95 31.15
C GLY A 61 -5.74 -38.56 31.76
N ALA A 62 -5.30 -37.49 31.09
CA ALA A 62 -5.58 -36.07 31.40
C ALA A 62 -4.95 -35.20 30.30
N LEU A 63 -5.53 -34.03 30.02
CA LEU A 63 -4.99 -33.06 29.07
C LEU A 63 -4.73 -31.73 29.78
N LEU A 64 -3.46 -31.33 29.89
CA LEU A 64 -3.08 -30.06 30.49
C LEU A 64 -2.97 -28.99 29.39
N VAL A 65 -3.69 -27.87 29.55
CA VAL A 65 -3.63 -26.71 28.64
C VAL A 65 -3.00 -25.54 29.39
N VAL A 66 -1.90 -25.00 28.86
CA VAL A 66 -1.23 -23.82 29.43
C VAL A 66 -1.23 -22.69 28.40
N ARG A 67 -1.87 -21.56 28.74
CA ARG A 67 -1.84 -20.33 27.91
C ARG A 67 -0.62 -19.48 28.25
N LEU A 68 0.22 -19.21 27.25
CA LEU A 68 1.50 -18.49 27.40
C LEU A 68 1.46 -17.04 26.87
N GLU A 69 0.27 -16.55 26.54
CA GLU A 69 0.03 -15.35 25.74
C GLU A 69 0.53 -14.04 26.39
N HIS A 70 0.72 -14.04 27.71
CA HIS A 70 1.13 -12.86 28.49
C HIS A 70 2.60 -12.86 28.91
N LEU A 71 3.33 -13.95 28.63
CA LEU A 71 4.71 -14.13 29.09
C LEU A 71 5.69 -13.72 27.99
N ARG A 72 6.51 -12.69 28.26
CA ARG A 72 7.37 -12.07 27.25
C ARG A 72 8.74 -12.75 27.12
N THR A 73 9.27 -13.33 28.20
CA THR A 73 10.59 -13.97 28.16
C THR A 73 10.48 -15.50 28.13
N PRO A 74 11.47 -16.21 27.54
CA PRO A 74 11.51 -17.67 27.53
C PRO A 74 11.60 -18.28 28.94
N SER A 75 12.26 -17.60 29.89
CA SER A 75 12.38 -18.07 31.27
C SER A 75 11.02 -18.09 31.97
N ASP A 76 10.24 -17.00 31.85
CA ASP A 76 8.91 -16.90 32.46
C ASP A 76 7.96 -17.98 31.92
N ARG A 77 8.08 -18.31 30.63
CA ARG A 77 7.28 -19.38 29.99
C ARG A 77 7.64 -20.76 30.52
N MET A 78 8.93 -21.02 30.74
CA MET A 78 9.40 -22.29 31.30
C MET A 78 8.98 -22.46 32.77
N ASP A 79 9.05 -21.39 33.57
CA ASP A 79 8.60 -21.40 34.95
C ASP A 79 7.08 -21.62 35.06
N ALA A 80 6.29 -21.03 34.14
CA ALA A 80 4.84 -21.25 34.09
C ALA A 80 4.46 -22.69 33.72
N VAL A 81 5.17 -23.32 32.78
CA VAL A 81 4.96 -24.73 32.42
C VAL A 81 5.39 -25.65 33.58
N ARG A 82 6.50 -25.32 34.25
CA ARG A 82 6.99 -26.08 35.41
C ARG A 82 6.00 -26.03 36.57
N GLN A 83 5.48 -24.86 36.92
CA GLN A 83 4.44 -24.71 37.93
C GLN A 83 3.19 -25.51 37.59
N ALA A 84 2.74 -25.46 36.34
CA ALA A 84 1.56 -26.20 35.90
C ALA A 84 1.72 -27.73 36.02
N LEU A 85 2.94 -28.26 35.78
CA LEU A 85 3.26 -29.68 35.97
C LEU A 85 3.29 -30.09 37.44
N VAL A 86 3.87 -29.27 38.31
CA VAL A 86 3.88 -29.52 39.77
C VAL A 86 2.44 -29.53 40.31
N SER A 87 1.62 -28.55 39.91
CA SER A 87 0.20 -28.48 40.27
C SER A 87 -0.63 -29.66 39.75
N ALA A 88 -0.17 -30.32 38.69
CA ALA A 88 -0.80 -31.54 38.14
C ALA A 88 -0.36 -32.83 38.87
N GLY A 89 0.39 -32.72 39.97
CA GLY A 89 0.80 -33.85 40.81
C GLY A 89 2.14 -34.50 40.41
N VAL A 90 2.89 -33.89 39.47
CA VAL A 90 4.25 -34.33 39.15
C VAL A 90 5.16 -33.94 40.31
N ARG A 91 5.77 -34.93 40.99
CA ARG A 91 6.66 -34.69 42.14
C ARG A 91 7.80 -33.74 41.78
N GLU A 92 8.01 -32.72 42.60
CA GLU A 92 8.99 -31.65 42.38
C GLU A 92 10.43 -32.18 42.32
N ASP A 93 10.70 -33.26 43.05
CA ASP A 93 11.94 -34.01 43.09
C ASP A 93 12.23 -34.73 41.74
N ALA A 94 11.20 -35.13 40.98
CA ALA A 94 11.35 -35.64 39.61
C ALA A 94 11.68 -34.53 38.60
N LEU A 95 11.41 -33.26 38.92
CA LEU A 95 11.71 -32.08 38.11
C LEU A 95 13.12 -31.49 38.39
N SER A 96 13.84 -32.02 39.39
CA SER A 96 15.08 -31.44 39.92
C SER A 96 16.40 -32.12 39.46
N SER A 97 16.33 -33.16 38.62
CA SER A 97 17.52 -33.86 38.11
C SER A 97 17.45 -34.07 36.60
N ALA A 98 18.57 -34.42 35.96
CA ALA A 98 18.71 -34.68 34.51
C ALA A 98 17.59 -35.56 33.90
N SER A 99 16.91 -36.34 34.74
CA SER A 99 15.69 -37.11 34.49
C SER A 99 14.51 -36.26 33.98
N ALA A 100 14.29 -35.06 34.52
CA ALA A 100 13.22 -34.15 34.09
C ALA A 100 13.43 -33.66 32.65
N ARG A 101 14.69 -33.39 32.32
CA ARG A 101 15.13 -33.00 30.98
C ARG A 101 14.97 -34.18 30.03
N HIS A 102 15.33 -35.39 30.46
CA HIS A 102 15.14 -36.62 29.68
C HIS A 102 13.66 -36.98 29.47
N VAL A 103 12.80 -36.78 30.46
CA VAL A 103 11.35 -37.04 30.36
C VAL A 103 10.66 -35.97 29.51
N ALA A 104 11.07 -34.71 29.63
CA ALA A 104 10.62 -33.63 28.75
C ALA A 104 11.15 -33.81 27.32
N GLU A 105 12.40 -34.23 27.14
CA GLU A 105 13.00 -34.56 25.84
C GLU A 105 12.34 -35.78 25.22
N ALA A 106 12.01 -36.82 25.99
CA ALA A 106 11.29 -37.99 25.51
C ALA A 106 9.85 -37.63 25.11
N ALA A 107 9.11 -36.89 25.94
CA ALA A 107 7.77 -36.44 25.61
C ALA A 107 7.75 -35.50 24.39
N LEU A 108 8.73 -34.59 24.27
CA LEU A 108 8.87 -33.71 23.10
C LEU A 108 9.35 -34.46 21.85
N ARG A 109 10.15 -35.52 22.00
CA ARG A 109 10.59 -36.39 20.90
C ARG A 109 9.44 -37.25 20.39
N ASP A 110 8.60 -37.80 21.27
CA ASP A 110 7.39 -38.54 20.90
C ASP A 110 6.35 -37.64 20.22
N ILE A 111 6.19 -36.39 20.70
CA ILE A 111 5.36 -35.36 20.06
C ILE A 111 5.96 -34.95 18.70
N ALA A 112 7.28 -34.86 18.58
CA ALA A 112 7.97 -34.57 17.33
C ALA A 112 7.83 -35.73 16.33
N GLU A 113 7.93 -36.99 16.75
CA GLU A 113 7.70 -38.18 15.91
C GLU A 113 6.24 -38.27 15.43
N ALA A 114 5.28 -37.95 16.32
CA ALA A 114 3.87 -37.83 15.97
C ALA A 114 3.60 -36.64 15.01
N ALA A 115 4.35 -35.55 15.13
CA ALA A 115 4.26 -34.39 14.23
C ALA A 115 4.94 -34.64 12.87
N VAL A 116 6.02 -35.44 12.84
CA VAL A 116 6.70 -35.91 11.62
C VAL A 116 5.80 -36.83 10.81
N THR A 117 5.06 -37.74 11.47
CA THR A 117 4.08 -38.62 10.82
C THR A 117 2.82 -37.89 10.35
N ARG A 118 2.46 -36.75 10.95
CA ARG A 118 1.33 -35.88 10.52
C ARG A 118 1.72 -34.68 9.64
N ALA A 119 2.96 -34.58 9.20
CA ALA A 119 3.47 -33.51 8.32
C ALA A 119 3.23 -32.08 8.84
N ASP A 120 3.30 -31.84 10.15
CA ASP A 120 3.11 -30.49 10.71
C ASP A 120 4.44 -29.71 10.78
N ARG A 121 4.81 -29.12 9.64
CA ARG A 121 6.12 -28.46 9.40
C ARG A 121 6.37 -27.21 10.26
N GLN A 122 5.36 -26.64 10.91
CA GLN A 122 5.53 -25.49 11.80
C GLN A 122 6.02 -25.90 13.20
N ALA A 123 5.52 -27.01 13.74
CA ALA A 123 5.93 -27.54 15.03
C ALA A 123 7.41 -27.95 15.02
N ILE A 124 7.85 -28.62 13.95
CA ILE A 124 9.25 -29.07 13.77
C ILE A 124 10.22 -27.89 13.71
N ARG A 125 9.86 -26.80 13.01
CA ARG A 125 10.71 -25.59 12.93
C ARG A 125 10.78 -24.83 14.26
N TRP A 126 9.72 -24.87 15.05
CA TRP A 126 9.69 -24.25 16.37
C TRP A 126 10.60 -25.00 17.34
N LEU A 127 10.53 -26.33 17.36
CA LEU A 127 11.37 -27.19 18.21
C LEU A 127 12.87 -27.08 17.87
N ALA A 128 13.22 -27.05 16.58
CA ALA A 128 14.61 -26.87 16.14
C ALA A 128 15.18 -25.49 16.52
N ARG A 129 14.37 -24.42 16.49
CA ARG A 129 14.79 -23.06 16.90
C ARG A 129 14.93 -22.92 18.42
N ALA A 130 14.24 -23.75 19.19
CA ALA A 130 14.32 -23.76 20.64
C ALA A 130 15.57 -24.51 21.17
N GLY A 131 16.46 -24.99 20.29
CA GLY A 131 17.74 -25.60 20.68
C GLY A 131 17.65 -27.07 21.10
N PHE A 132 16.48 -27.70 20.93
CA PHE A 132 16.34 -29.15 21.08
C PHE A 132 16.94 -29.79 19.82
N GLY A 133 18.02 -30.55 19.97
CA GLY A 133 18.83 -31.15 18.91
C GLY A 133 18.11 -32.22 18.08
N LEU A 134 16.95 -31.88 17.53
CA LEU A 134 16.30 -32.61 16.46
C LEU A 134 17.01 -32.21 15.17
N GLU A 135 17.82 -33.13 14.64
CA GLU A 135 18.28 -33.04 13.27
C GLU A 135 17.04 -32.96 12.38
N ILE A 136 16.86 -31.81 11.73
CA ILE A 136 15.87 -31.70 10.64
C ILE A 136 16.32 -32.76 9.63
N PRO A 137 15.53 -33.81 9.36
CA PRO A 137 15.93 -34.83 8.41
C PRO A 137 16.31 -34.10 7.12
N ALA A 138 17.53 -34.34 6.66
CA ALA A 138 18.07 -33.77 5.44
C ALA A 138 16.99 -33.88 4.36
N GLN A 139 16.63 -32.73 3.81
CA GLN A 139 15.51 -32.54 2.90
C GLN A 139 15.44 -33.70 1.91
N GLY A 140 14.32 -34.42 1.90
CA GLY A 140 13.95 -35.23 0.75
C GLY A 140 14.06 -34.36 -0.50
N GLU A 141 14.70 -34.91 -1.52
CA GLU A 141 14.95 -34.39 -2.87
C GLU A 141 14.58 -32.91 -3.07
N ALA A 142 15.60 -32.06 -3.25
CA ALA A 142 15.42 -30.64 -3.54
C ALA A 142 14.31 -30.43 -4.59
N GLU A 143 13.35 -29.55 -4.28
CA GLU A 143 12.19 -29.34 -5.14
C GLU A 143 12.65 -28.64 -6.43
N VAL A 144 12.74 -29.40 -7.53
CA VAL A 144 13.26 -28.92 -8.82
C VAL A 144 12.19 -28.19 -9.65
N THR A 145 10.92 -28.57 -9.50
CA THR A 145 9.81 -28.00 -10.29
C THR A 145 8.53 -27.88 -9.43
N GLY A 146 7.73 -26.82 -9.67
CA GLY A 146 6.44 -26.65 -9.01
C GLY A 146 6.01 -25.18 -8.83
N PRO A 147 4.75 -24.91 -8.42
CA PRO A 147 4.24 -23.55 -8.22
C PRO A 147 5.05 -22.74 -7.20
N ARG A 148 5.58 -23.42 -6.18
CA ARG A 148 6.43 -22.81 -5.15
C ARG A 148 7.77 -22.36 -5.72
N VAL A 149 8.42 -23.21 -6.52
CA VAL A 149 9.68 -22.90 -7.21
C VAL A 149 9.47 -21.72 -8.16
N ARG A 150 8.43 -21.77 -8.99
CA ARG A 150 8.08 -20.68 -9.92
C ARG A 150 7.86 -19.36 -9.19
N ARG A 151 7.10 -19.35 -8.09
CA ARG A 151 6.89 -18.13 -7.28
C ARG A 151 8.20 -17.58 -6.70
N ALA A 152 9.09 -18.46 -6.24
CA ALA A 152 10.40 -18.06 -5.70
C ALA A 152 11.30 -17.46 -6.80
N GLN A 153 11.32 -18.07 -8.00
CA GLN A 153 12.04 -17.56 -9.16
C GLN A 153 11.54 -16.17 -9.58
N LEU A 154 10.22 -16.00 -9.75
CA LEU A 154 9.63 -14.71 -10.12
C LEU A 154 9.90 -13.63 -9.05
N GLN A 155 9.88 -13.99 -7.76
CA GLN A 155 10.19 -13.05 -6.69
C GLN A 155 11.67 -12.64 -6.70
N ALA A 156 12.59 -13.59 -6.92
CA ALA A 156 14.01 -13.33 -7.02
C ALA A 156 14.33 -12.45 -8.24
N LEU A 157 13.73 -12.74 -9.41
CA LEU A 157 13.92 -11.94 -10.61
C LEU A 157 13.40 -10.51 -10.43
N ARG A 158 12.22 -10.32 -9.83
CA ARG A 158 11.68 -8.98 -9.55
C ARG A 158 12.61 -8.15 -8.66
N LEU A 159 13.21 -8.76 -7.62
CA LEU A 159 14.18 -8.06 -6.78
C LEU A 159 15.43 -7.68 -7.56
N ARG A 160 15.94 -8.59 -8.40
CA ARG A 160 17.14 -8.34 -9.21
C ARG A 160 16.92 -7.21 -10.22
N VAL A 161 15.75 -7.15 -10.85
CA VAL A 161 15.40 -6.10 -11.81
C VAL A 161 15.09 -4.78 -11.11
N ALA A 162 14.40 -4.80 -9.96
CA ALA A 162 14.06 -3.58 -9.22
C ALA A 162 15.27 -2.93 -8.52
N HIS A 163 16.30 -3.72 -8.20
CA HIS A 163 17.45 -3.28 -7.43
C HIS A 163 18.78 -3.82 -8.00
N PRO A 164 19.16 -3.40 -9.22
CA PRO A 164 20.38 -3.88 -9.86
C PRO A 164 21.65 -3.58 -9.05
N ASP A 165 21.65 -2.46 -8.30
CA ASP A 165 22.80 -2.01 -7.49
C ASP A 165 22.88 -2.66 -6.10
N ARG A 166 21.95 -3.56 -5.76
CA ARG A 166 21.87 -4.20 -4.43
C ARG A 166 21.79 -5.73 -4.54
N PRO A 167 22.85 -6.38 -5.05
CA PRO A 167 22.89 -7.83 -5.24
C PRO A 167 22.65 -8.60 -3.93
N GLU A 168 23.01 -8.03 -2.77
CA GLU A 168 22.85 -8.65 -1.47
C GLU A 168 21.38 -8.97 -1.12
N MET A 169 20.42 -8.21 -1.63
CA MET A 169 18.99 -8.49 -1.42
C MET A 169 18.53 -9.73 -2.19
N PHE A 170 19.03 -9.88 -3.43
CA PHE A 170 18.80 -11.07 -4.22
C PHE A 170 19.43 -12.29 -3.56
N ASP A 171 20.72 -12.19 -3.17
CA ASP A 171 21.46 -13.28 -2.54
C ASP A 171 20.83 -13.72 -1.22
N SER A 172 20.35 -12.77 -0.41
CA SER A 172 19.65 -13.06 0.84
C SER A 172 18.34 -13.81 0.62
N LEU A 173 17.56 -13.44 -0.41
CA LEU A 173 16.34 -14.16 -0.75
C LEU A 173 16.66 -15.56 -1.26
N VAL A 174 17.62 -15.70 -2.19
CA VAL A 174 18.02 -17.01 -2.72
C VAL A 174 18.50 -17.92 -1.59
N ALA A 175 19.37 -17.44 -0.70
CA ALA A 175 19.84 -18.19 0.46
C ALA A 175 18.68 -18.64 1.37
N MET A 176 17.66 -17.80 1.56
CA MET A 176 16.46 -18.15 2.32
C MET A 176 15.64 -19.26 1.62
N GLN A 177 15.48 -19.17 0.30
CA GLN A 177 14.72 -20.15 -0.49
C GLN A 177 15.44 -21.51 -0.57
N VAL A 178 16.76 -21.49 -0.73
CA VAL A 178 17.62 -22.69 -0.73
C VAL A 178 17.57 -23.37 0.64
N ARG A 179 17.68 -22.61 1.75
CA ARG A 179 17.42 -23.15 3.10
C ARG A 179 16.01 -23.74 3.26
N GLY A 180 15.06 -23.26 2.46
CA GLY A 180 13.69 -23.76 2.38
C GLY A 180 13.50 -25.03 1.54
N GLY A 181 14.56 -25.56 0.92
CA GLY A 181 14.57 -26.80 0.14
C GLY A 181 14.33 -26.66 -1.36
N ILE A 182 14.50 -25.45 -1.89
CA ILE A 182 14.48 -25.21 -3.34
C ILE A 182 15.90 -25.39 -3.88
N ASP A 183 16.04 -26.13 -4.99
CA ASP A 183 17.33 -26.36 -5.63
C ASP A 183 17.98 -25.03 -6.07
N PRO A 184 19.27 -24.78 -5.77
CA PRO A 184 19.94 -23.52 -6.14
C PRO A 184 20.06 -23.32 -7.66
N GLY A 185 20.09 -24.39 -8.46
CA GLY A 185 20.18 -24.36 -9.92
C GLY A 185 18.97 -23.71 -10.61
N VAL A 186 17.82 -23.63 -9.93
CA VAL A 186 16.62 -22.94 -10.45
C VAL A 186 16.73 -21.41 -10.37
N PHE A 187 17.74 -20.87 -9.67
CA PHE A 187 18.00 -19.43 -9.57
C PHE A 187 19.10 -18.94 -10.52
N THR A 188 19.50 -19.76 -11.50
CA THR A 188 20.38 -19.32 -12.59
C THR A 188 19.68 -18.25 -13.44
N ALA A 189 20.46 -17.35 -14.07
CA ALA A 189 19.89 -16.28 -14.89
C ALA A 189 18.95 -16.82 -16.00
N ALA A 190 19.34 -17.92 -16.65
CA ALA A 190 18.52 -18.59 -17.66
C ALA A 190 17.22 -19.15 -17.07
N ALA A 191 17.28 -19.90 -15.96
CA ALA A 191 16.08 -20.48 -15.35
C ALA A 191 15.09 -19.42 -14.82
N LEU A 192 15.61 -18.30 -14.29
CA LEU A 192 14.78 -17.16 -13.89
C LEU A 192 14.09 -16.51 -15.08
N HIS A 193 14.83 -16.30 -16.18
CA HIS A 193 14.30 -15.73 -17.41
C HIS A 193 13.24 -16.64 -18.04
N ASP A 194 13.51 -17.94 -18.18
CA ASP A 194 12.56 -18.93 -18.72
C ASP A 194 11.26 -19.00 -17.91
N ALA A 195 11.38 -19.00 -16.57
CA ALA A 195 10.21 -19.01 -15.68
C ALA A 195 9.34 -17.76 -15.86
N ALA A 196 9.97 -16.59 -16.05
CA ALA A 196 9.28 -15.34 -16.27
C ALA A 196 8.66 -15.25 -17.67
N LEU A 197 9.35 -15.74 -18.68
CA LEU A 197 8.86 -15.83 -20.05
C LEU A 197 7.63 -16.75 -20.13
N GLN A 198 7.70 -17.93 -19.53
CA GLN A 198 6.58 -18.87 -19.49
C GLN A 198 5.35 -18.27 -18.78
N GLU A 199 5.53 -17.67 -17.60
CA GLU A 199 4.45 -17.00 -16.87
C GLU A 199 3.82 -15.87 -17.72
N THR A 200 4.64 -15.08 -18.39
CA THR A 200 4.16 -13.97 -19.23
C THR A 200 3.37 -14.49 -20.43
N VAL A 201 3.86 -15.52 -21.11
CA VAL A 201 3.17 -16.16 -22.24
C VAL A 201 1.84 -16.78 -21.78
N GLU A 202 1.81 -17.46 -20.63
CA GLU A 202 0.59 -17.98 -20.03
C GLU A 202 -0.43 -16.86 -19.76
N GLN A 203 0.01 -15.70 -19.27
CA GLN A 203 -0.85 -14.53 -19.06
C GLN A 203 -1.33 -13.87 -20.37
N LEU A 204 -0.52 -13.89 -21.42
CA LEU A 204 -0.89 -13.33 -22.72
C LEU A 204 -1.94 -14.21 -23.44
N ARG A 205 -1.94 -15.52 -23.18
CA ARG A 205 -2.93 -16.46 -23.73
C ARG A 205 -4.32 -16.16 -23.16
N GLY A 206 -5.30 -16.01 -24.05
CA GLY A 206 -6.71 -15.79 -23.68
C GLY A 206 -7.08 -14.35 -23.30
N VAL A 207 -6.14 -13.40 -23.38
CA VAL A 207 -6.38 -11.99 -23.04
C VAL A 207 -6.56 -11.16 -24.34
N PRO A 208 -7.52 -10.21 -24.39
CA PRO A 208 -7.72 -9.35 -25.56
C PRO A 208 -6.56 -8.38 -25.78
N ALA A 209 -6.37 -7.94 -27.03
CA ALA A 209 -5.23 -7.12 -27.47
C ALA A 209 -4.89 -5.91 -26.57
N PRO A 210 -5.85 -5.10 -26.09
CA PRO A 210 -5.53 -3.93 -25.25
C PRO A 210 -4.89 -4.32 -23.91
N ALA A 211 -5.24 -5.49 -23.36
CA ALA A 211 -4.66 -5.98 -22.11
C ALA A 211 -3.31 -6.68 -22.33
N ARG A 212 -3.06 -7.23 -23.53
CA ARG A 212 -1.74 -7.80 -23.89
C ARG A 212 -0.62 -6.77 -23.83
N VAL A 213 -0.87 -5.54 -24.29
CA VAL A 213 0.12 -4.44 -24.24
C VAL A 213 0.53 -4.14 -22.80
N ARG A 214 -0.44 -4.12 -21.87
CA ARG A 214 -0.15 -3.90 -20.44
C ARG A 214 0.63 -5.05 -19.83
N ILE A 215 0.34 -6.29 -20.22
CA ILE A 215 1.07 -7.48 -19.75
C ILE A 215 2.51 -7.47 -20.27
N ALA A 216 2.71 -7.19 -21.56
CA ALA A 216 4.04 -7.08 -22.15
C ALA A 216 4.87 -5.96 -21.49
N ALA A 217 4.27 -4.78 -21.28
CA ALA A 217 4.92 -3.68 -20.56
C ALA A 217 5.21 -4.01 -19.09
N GLN A 218 4.35 -4.78 -18.43
CA GLN A 218 4.61 -5.28 -17.07
C GLN A 218 5.76 -6.29 -17.05
N ALA A 219 5.80 -7.23 -18.00
CA ALA A 219 6.85 -8.24 -18.09
C ALA A 219 8.22 -7.61 -18.34
N ARG A 220 8.32 -6.65 -19.27
CA ARG A 220 9.54 -5.88 -19.50
C ARG A 220 10.07 -5.23 -18.22
N ARG A 221 9.19 -4.60 -17.43
CA ARG A 221 9.59 -3.91 -16.18
C ARG A 221 9.88 -4.86 -15.02
N ALA A 222 9.07 -5.89 -14.86
CA ALA A 222 9.18 -6.79 -13.72
C ALA A 222 10.30 -7.82 -13.90
N TYR A 223 10.62 -8.17 -15.15
CA TYR A 223 11.45 -9.31 -15.49
C TYR A 223 12.55 -9.01 -16.51
N GLY A 224 12.53 -7.83 -17.16
CA GLY A 224 13.52 -7.48 -18.18
C GLY A 224 13.32 -8.18 -19.53
N ILE A 225 12.15 -8.81 -19.75
CA ILE A 225 11.84 -9.55 -20.99
C ILE A 225 11.65 -8.56 -22.15
N ASP A 226 12.31 -8.82 -23.28
CA ASP A 226 12.12 -8.02 -24.49
C ASP A 226 10.78 -8.38 -25.15
N GLY A 227 10.10 -7.37 -25.69
CA GLY A 227 8.91 -7.58 -26.51
C GLY A 227 9.17 -8.50 -27.70
N GLN A 228 10.40 -8.50 -28.23
CA GLN A 228 10.81 -9.39 -29.32
C GLN A 228 10.70 -10.87 -28.93
N GLU A 229 11.16 -11.25 -27.74
CA GLU A 229 11.10 -12.61 -27.22
C GLU A 229 9.64 -13.07 -27.07
N LEU A 230 8.74 -12.19 -26.62
CA LEU A 230 7.31 -12.51 -26.46
C LEU A 230 6.60 -12.84 -27.78
N TYR A 231 7.05 -12.28 -28.91
CA TYR A 231 6.41 -12.54 -30.21
C TYR A 231 6.63 -13.97 -30.70
N GLU A 232 7.79 -14.56 -30.42
CA GLU A 232 8.14 -15.92 -30.85
C GLU A 232 7.18 -16.98 -30.28
N PHE A 233 6.55 -16.70 -29.12
CA PHE A 233 5.67 -17.63 -28.42
C PHE A 233 4.17 -17.42 -28.68
N LEU A 234 3.79 -16.34 -29.37
CA LEU A 234 2.40 -16.03 -29.72
C LEU A 234 2.00 -16.61 -31.09
N ASP A 235 2.95 -17.18 -31.81
CA ASP A 235 2.87 -17.38 -33.26
C ASP A 235 2.53 -18.82 -33.65
N ALA A 236 1.24 -19.14 -33.74
CA ALA A 236 0.79 -20.36 -34.42
C ALA A 236 -0.59 -20.16 -35.06
N GLY A 237 -0.64 -19.41 -36.18
CA GLY A 237 -1.71 -19.61 -37.18
C GLY A 237 -2.59 -18.42 -37.58
N GLU A 238 -2.33 -17.19 -37.15
CA GLU A 238 -3.08 -16.01 -37.62
C GLU A 238 -2.33 -15.21 -38.70
N ALA A 239 -3.05 -14.72 -39.70
CA ALA A 239 -2.50 -13.82 -40.72
C ALA A 239 -1.77 -12.61 -40.09
N GLY A 240 -0.61 -12.26 -40.64
CA GLY A 240 0.21 -11.17 -40.13
C GLY A 240 -0.47 -9.80 -40.23
N VAL A 241 0.03 -8.81 -39.48
CA VAL A 241 -0.42 -7.41 -39.63
C VAL A 241 -0.11 -6.91 -41.04
N ALA A 242 1.00 -7.37 -41.64
CA ALA A 242 1.40 -6.98 -43.00
C ALA A 242 0.35 -7.37 -44.06
N GLU A 243 -0.21 -8.58 -44.00
CA GLU A 243 -1.21 -9.05 -44.96
C GLU A 243 -2.51 -8.24 -44.86
N LEU A 244 -2.97 -7.97 -43.63
CA LEU A 244 -4.16 -7.13 -43.40
C LEU A 244 -3.93 -5.69 -43.88
N LEU A 245 -2.70 -5.19 -43.77
CA LEU A 245 -2.30 -3.87 -44.27
C LEU A 245 -2.34 -3.80 -45.79
N ASP A 246 -1.86 -4.83 -46.49
CA ASP A 246 -1.92 -4.86 -47.95
C ASP A 246 -3.37 -4.93 -48.46
N GLN A 247 -4.24 -5.67 -47.77
CA GLN A 247 -5.68 -5.67 -48.05
C GLN A 247 -6.31 -4.30 -47.74
N TYR A 248 -5.92 -3.65 -46.65
CA TYR A 248 -6.39 -2.32 -46.26
C TYR A 248 -6.03 -1.24 -47.29
N LEU A 249 -4.79 -1.25 -47.78
CA LEU A 249 -4.29 -0.29 -48.76
C LEU A 249 -4.92 -0.50 -50.14
N SER A 250 -5.38 -1.72 -50.43
CA SER A 250 -6.04 -2.08 -51.69
C SER A 250 -7.56 -1.87 -51.66
N ALA A 251 -8.16 -1.74 -50.48
CA ALA A 251 -9.59 -1.56 -50.31
C ALA A 251 -10.04 -0.13 -50.72
N PRO A 252 -11.28 0.05 -51.21
CA PRO A 252 -11.80 1.38 -51.53
C PRO A 252 -11.77 2.31 -50.30
N SER A 253 -11.20 3.50 -50.47
CA SER A 253 -11.01 4.46 -49.37
C SER A 253 -12.34 4.83 -48.70
N GLY A 254 -12.36 4.76 -47.37
CA GLY A 254 -13.54 5.08 -46.55
C GLY A 254 -14.60 3.97 -46.47
N SER A 255 -14.43 2.85 -47.18
CA SER A 255 -15.36 1.71 -47.16
C SER A 255 -15.45 1.03 -45.78
N ALA A 256 -16.57 0.37 -45.51
CA ALA A 256 -16.75 -0.43 -44.29
C ALA A 256 -15.72 -1.56 -44.19
N GLN A 257 -15.40 -2.19 -45.33
CA GLN A 257 -14.35 -3.21 -45.42
C GLN A 257 -12.98 -2.67 -45.01
N GLN A 258 -12.61 -1.49 -45.51
CA GLN A 258 -11.33 -0.87 -45.16
C GLN A 258 -11.25 -0.59 -43.64
N ARG A 259 -12.31 -0.09 -43.02
CA ARG A 259 -12.34 0.15 -41.56
C ARG A 259 -12.23 -1.14 -40.76
N GLU A 260 -12.90 -2.20 -41.19
CA GLU A 260 -12.86 -3.50 -40.51
C GLU A 260 -11.47 -4.15 -40.62
N LEU A 261 -10.83 -4.07 -41.79
CA LEU A 261 -9.45 -4.56 -41.97
C LEU A 261 -8.48 -3.85 -41.04
N LEU A 262 -8.58 -2.52 -40.92
CA LEU A 262 -7.73 -1.75 -40.01
C LEU A 262 -7.99 -2.10 -38.55
N LYS A 263 -9.26 -2.27 -38.16
CA LYS A 263 -9.62 -2.70 -36.80
C LYS A 263 -9.01 -4.06 -36.45
N ARG A 264 -9.12 -5.04 -37.36
CA ARG A 264 -8.50 -6.36 -37.19
C ARG A 264 -6.98 -6.27 -37.09
N ALA A 265 -6.34 -5.42 -37.89
CA ALA A 265 -4.90 -5.18 -37.80
C ALA A 265 -4.50 -4.56 -36.45
N GLN A 266 -5.29 -3.63 -35.92
CA GLN A 266 -5.07 -2.98 -34.60
C GLN A 266 -5.32 -3.90 -33.39
N GLU A 267 -5.88 -5.08 -33.60
CA GLU A 267 -6.07 -6.11 -32.58
C GLU A 267 -4.94 -7.14 -32.59
N ARG A 268 -4.03 -7.08 -33.58
CA ARG A 268 -2.93 -8.02 -33.72
C ARG A 268 -1.60 -7.46 -33.22
N PRO A 269 -0.73 -8.34 -32.67
CA PRO A 269 0.67 -7.98 -32.41
C PRO A 269 1.39 -7.63 -33.73
N VAL A 270 2.17 -6.55 -33.74
CA VAL A 270 3.04 -6.20 -34.87
C VAL A 270 4.37 -6.90 -34.68
N LYS A 271 4.72 -7.83 -35.57
CA LYS A 271 6.00 -8.55 -35.47
C LYS A 271 7.16 -7.65 -35.88
N PRO A 272 8.39 -7.89 -35.37
CA PRO A 272 9.56 -7.11 -35.75
C PRO A 272 9.79 -7.06 -37.27
N ALA A 273 9.56 -8.16 -37.98
CA ALA A 273 9.68 -8.24 -39.44
C ALA A 273 8.63 -7.39 -40.20
N GLU A 274 7.49 -7.09 -39.57
CA GLU A 274 6.39 -6.33 -40.17
C GLU A 274 6.51 -4.83 -39.89
N LEU A 275 7.26 -4.44 -38.85
CA LEU A 275 7.42 -3.06 -38.41
C LEU A 275 7.85 -2.10 -39.54
N PRO A 276 8.84 -2.43 -40.41
CA PRO A 276 9.21 -1.55 -41.51
C PRO A 276 8.05 -1.28 -42.49
N ARG A 277 7.19 -2.28 -42.71
CA ARG A 277 6.01 -2.16 -43.57
C ARG A 277 4.94 -1.27 -42.96
N VAL A 278 4.69 -1.42 -41.65
CA VAL A 278 3.78 -0.56 -40.88
C VAL A 278 4.26 0.89 -40.90
N ILE A 279 5.55 1.12 -40.62
CA ILE A 279 6.18 2.44 -40.69
C ILE A 279 6.01 3.04 -42.09
N GLY A 280 6.36 2.27 -43.13
CA GLY A 280 6.18 2.71 -44.51
C GLY A 280 4.75 3.15 -44.83
N ALA A 281 3.74 2.43 -44.33
CA ALA A 281 2.34 2.81 -44.51
C ALA A 281 1.96 4.10 -43.78
N ILE A 282 2.50 4.34 -42.57
CA ILE A 282 2.28 5.58 -41.81
C ILE A 282 2.85 6.79 -42.57
N GLU A 283 4.05 6.65 -43.13
CA GLU A 283 4.76 7.73 -43.85
C GLU A 283 4.02 8.14 -45.13
N VAL A 284 3.45 7.16 -45.86
CA VAL A 284 2.72 7.41 -47.11
C VAL A 284 1.21 7.63 -46.92
N ALA A 285 0.74 7.72 -45.67
CA ALA A 285 -0.66 7.96 -45.36
C ALA A 285 -1.16 9.26 -46.02
N ARG A 286 -2.33 9.18 -46.66
CA ARG A 286 -2.85 10.25 -47.54
C ARG A 286 -3.52 11.37 -46.75
N THR A 287 -4.09 11.03 -45.59
CA THR A 287 -4.77 11.99 -44.72
C THR A 287 -4.24 11.94 -43.28
N PRO A 288 -4.32 13.04 -42.51
CA PRO A 288 -3.97 13.03 -41.09
C PRO A 288 -4.77 12.01 -40.27
N GLU A 289 -6.04 11.76 -40.63
CA GLU A 289 -6.92 10.80 -39.99
C GLU A 289 -6.48 9.36 -40.25
N GLU A 290 -6.13 9.05 -41.50
CA GLU A 290 -5.53 7.77 -41.88
C GLU A 290 -4.22 7.55 -41.14
N ARG A 291 -3.35 8.57 -41.11
CA ARG A 291 -2.08 8.49 -40.40
C ARG A 291 -2.25 8.23 -38.91
N LYS A 292 -3.16 8.96 -38.24
CA LYS A 292 -3.52 8.71 -36.83
C LYS A 292 -4.04 7.30 -36.61
N ALA A 293 -4.84 6.77 -37.53
CA ALA A 293 -5.38 5.43 -37.43
C ALA A 293 -4.29 4.35 -37.65
N LEU A 294 -3.34 4.58 -38.55
CA LEU A 294 -2.19 3.70 -38.77
C LEU A 294 -1.19 3.75 -37.61
N LEU A 295 -0.94 4.93 -37.00
CA LEU A 295 -0.11 5.05 -35.79
C LEU A 295 -0.60 4.15 -34.65
N ARG A 296 -1.91 3.90 -34.54
CA ARG A 296 -2.47 2.99 -33.53
C ARG A 296 -2.06 1.52 -33.70
N LEU A 297 -1.57 1.12 -34.87
CA LEU A 297 -1.01 -0.22 -35.06
C LEU A 297 0.23 -0.42 -34.17
N LEU A 298 1.04 0.64 -34.00
CA LEU A 298 2.23 0.62 -33.15
C LEU A 298 1.92 0.50 -31.66
N ARG A 299 0.64 0.50 -31.26
CA ARG A 299 0.22 0.18 -29.89
C ARG A 299 0.56 -1.26 -29.51
N ASN A 300 0.43 -2.19 -30.46
CA ASN A 300 0.74 -3.60 -30.26
C ASN A 300 2.11 -3.99 -30.84
N ASP A 301 2.94 -2.99 -31.16
CA ASP A 301 4.38 -3.17 -31.29
C ASP A 301 5.00 -3.01 -29.88
N TRP A 302 5.81 -3.98 -29.48
CA TRP A 302 6.46 -4.04 -28.18
C TRP A 302 7.97 -3.86 -28.29
N SER A 303 8.48 -3.69 -29.50
CA SER A 303 9.91 -3.52 -29.78
C SER A 303 10.42 -2.12 -29.39
N ASN A 304 11.72 -1.99 -29.13
CA ASN A 304 12.34 -0.67 -28.97
C ASN A 304 12.36 0.13 -30.28
N ALA A 305 12.49 -0.55 -31.41
CA ALA A 305 12.54 0.10 -32.73
C ALA A 305 11.27 0.92 -33.04
N GLY A 306 10.07 0.42 -32.69
CA GLY A 306 8.87 1.22 -32.86
C GLY A 306 8.75 2.37 -31.86
N VAL A 307 9.34 2.26 -30.66
CA VAL A 307 9.47 3.39 -29.73
C VAL A 307 10.37 4.47 -30.33
N ASP A 308 11.53 4.09 -30.87
CA ASP A 308 12.47 5.00 -31.52
C ASP A 308 11.80 5.73 -32.68
N TYR A 309 11.04 5.00 -33.50
CA TYR A 309 10.24 5.60 -34.55
C TYR A 309 9.23 6.62 -34.01
N LEU A 310 8.50 6.31 -32.93
CA LEU A 310 7.50 7.22 -32.35
C LEU A 310 8.14 8.52 -31.82
N TYR A 311 9.28 8.44 -31.13
CA TYR A 311 10.00 9.65 -30.66
C TYR A 311 10.64 10.42 -31.82
N GLY A 312 11.19 9.72 -32.83
CA GLY A 312 11.64 10.34 -34.08
C GLY A 312 10.50 11.01 -34.84
N TYR A 313 9.29 10.43 -34.81
CA TYR A 313 8.09 11.03 -35.38
C TYR A 313 7.66 12.29 -34.62
N LEU A 314 7.66 12.25 -33.27
CA LEU A 314 7.30 13.40 -32.43
C LEU A 314 8.16 14.64 -32.73
N SER A 315 9.46 14.44 -32.91
CA SER A 315 10.42 15.53 -33.12
C SER A 315 10.31 16.17 -34.51
N ARG A 316 9.93 15.40 -35.53
CA ARG A 316 9.85 15.91 -36.92
C ARG A 316 8.46 16.36 -37.37
N THR A 317 7.38 15.93 -36.72
CA THR A 317 6.03 16.39 -37.08
C THR A 317 5.73 17.72 -36.42
N ASP A 318 5.13 18.66 -37.16
CA ASP A 318 4.64 19.94 -36.62
C ASP A 318 3.15 19.89 -36.22
N SER A 319 2.47 18.79 -36.56
CA SER A 319 1.03 18.63 -36.30
C SER A 319 0.78 18.26 -34.84
N GLY A 320 0.19 19.19 -34.09
CA GLY A 320 -0.15 18.95 -32.68
C GLY A 320 -1.09 17.78 -32.47
N ALA A 321 -2.07 17.62 -33.37
CA ALA A 321 -3.00 16.51 -33.28
C ALA A 321 -2.34 15.15 -33.54
N GLU A 322 -1.29 15.10 -34.37
CA GLU A 322 -0.48 13.90 -34.55
C GLU A 322 0.46 13.67 -33.37
N ARG A 323 1.09 14.72 -32.82
CA ARG A 323 1.89 14.62 -31.59
C ARG A 323 1.08 14.04 -30.44
N VAL A 324 -0.16 14.52 -30.24
CA VAL A 324 -1.09 13.97 -29.24
C VAL A 324 -1.42 12.49 -29.53
N ALA A 325 -1.63 12.12 -30.79
CA ALA A 325 -1.90 10.73 -31.15
C ALA A 325 -0.71 9.81 -30.83
N VAL A 326 0.52 10.25 -31.15
CA VAL A 326 1.74 9.50 -30.82
C VAL A 326 1.95 9.39 -29.31
N LEU A 327 1.75 10.47 -28.55
CA LEU A 327 1.80 10.43 -27.09
C LEU A 327 0.76 9.45 -26.53
N GLY A 328 -0.42 9.36 -27.13
CA GLY A 328 -1.43 8.34 -26.80
C GLY A 328 -0.93 6.91 -27.00
N VAL A 329 -0.26 6.64 -28.12
CA VAL A 329 0.33 5.31 -28.39
C VAL A 329 1.44 4.98 -27.40
N LEU A 330 2.33 5.93 -27.10
CA LEU A 330 3.40 5.76 -26.10
C LEU A 330 2.83 5.50 -24.70
N ALA A 331 1.74 6.17 -24.35
CA ALA A 331 1.03 5.95 -23.09
C ALA A 331 0.42 4.54 -22.98
N ASP A 332 -0.15 4.03 -24.07
CA ASP A 332 -0.70 2.67 -24.11
C ASP A 332 0.40 1.61 -23.98
N ARG A 333 1.55 1.85 -24.61
CA ARG A 333 2.77 1.03 -24.52
C ARG A 333 3.50 1.15 -23.18
N ASP A 334 3.08 2.10 -22.36
CA ASP A 334 3.67 2.41 -21.07
C ASP A 334 5.16 2.77 -21.13
N HIS A 335 5.57 3.43 -22.23
CA HIS A 335 6.96 3.80 -22.46
C HIS A 335 7.16 5.31 -22.33
N VAL A 336 8.11 5.70 -21.49
CA VAL A 336 8.45 7.11 -21.22
C VAL A 336 9.94 7.32 -21.42
N ARG A 337 10.31 8.36 -22.19
CA ARG A 337 11.66 8.91 -22.27
C ARG A 337 11.59 10.35 -21.82
N ALA A 338 11.84 10.59 -20.53
CA ALA A 338 11.58 11.87 -19.91
C ALA A 338 12.35 13.01 -20.59
N ALA A 339 13.63 12.79 -20.95
CA ALA A 339 14.44 13.76 -21.66
C ALA A 339 13.81 14.20 -23.01
N ASP A 340 13.36 13.24 -23.82
CA ASP A 340 12.72 13.52 -25.12
C ASP A 340 11.39 14.27 -24.95
N LEU A 341 10.60 13.93 -23.93
CA LEU A 341 9.34 14.62 -23.63
C LEU A 341 9.57 16.05 -23.14
N LEU A 342 10.62 16.29 -22.36
CA LEU A 342 11.00 17.64 -21.91
C LEU A 342 11.45 18.49 -23.10
N ALA A 343 12.33 17.95 -23.96
CA ALA A 343 12.74 18.61 -25.20
C ALA A 343 11.56 18.92 -26.13
N LEU A 344 10.61 17.99 -26.26
CA LEU A 344 9.38 18.19 -27.03
C LEU A 344 8.57 19.38 -26.48
N VAL A 345 8.41 19.49 -25.16
CA VAL A 345 7.61 20.55 -24.53
C VAL A 345 8.27 21.92 -24.65
N GLU A 346 9.60 22.01 -24.72
CA GLU A 346 10.25 23.28 -25.06
C GLU A 346 9.98 23.70 -26.50
N SER A 347 10.02 22.75 -27.44
CA SER A 347 9.83 23.01 -28.87
C SER A 347 8.39 23.31 -29.31
N THR A 348 7.41 23.32 -28.39
CA THR A 348 5.99 23.44 -28.74
C THR A 348 5.22 24.39 -27.83
N ASP A 349 4.39 25.24 -28.43
CA ASP A 349 3.44 26.10 -27.71
C ASP A 349 2.06 25.43 -27.51
N GLN A 350 1.86 24.23 -28.07
CA GLN A 350 0.56 23.58 -28.09
C GLN A 350 0.21 22.94 -26.75
N ASP A 351 -0.78 23.51 -26.05
CA ASP A 351 -1.25 23.05 -24.74
C ASP A 351 -1.64 21.58 -24.68
N ASP A 352 -2.31 21.08 -25.73
CA ASP A 352 -2.77 19.68 -25.78
C ASP A 352 -1.59 18.68 -25.80
N VAL A 353 -0.49 19.05 -26.48
CA VAL A 353 0.75 18.26 -26.50
C VAL A 353 1.39 18.30 -25.12
N ARG A 354 1.50 19.49 -24.51
CA ARG A 354 2.07 19.67 -23.17
C ARG A 354 1.29 18.88 -22.11
N ARG A 355 -0.05 18.95 -22.14
CA ARG A 355 -0.93 18.19 -21.24
C ARG A 355 -0.80 16.68 -21.44
N SER A 356 -0.69 16.22 -22.68
CA SER A 356 -0.44 14.80 -23.00
C SER A 356 0.91 14.33 -22.47
N ALA A 357 2.00 15.08 -22.71
CA ALA A 357 3.34 14.76 -22.22
C ALA A 357 3.38 14.71 -20.69
N LEU A 358 2.76 15.70 -20.01
CA LEU A 358 2.60 15.70 -18.57
C LEU A 358 1.88 14.44 -18.07
N GLY A 359 0.82 14.01 -18.75
CA GLY A 359 0.08 12.79 -18.41
C GLY A 359 0.91 11.50 -18.52
N LEU A 360 1.89 11.44 -19.41
CA LEU A 360 2.85 10.33 -19.48
C LEU A 360 3.85 10.40 -18.32
N LEU A 361 4.48 11.56 -18.11
CA LEU A 361 5.46 11.75 -17.02
C LEU A 361 4.84 11.46 -15.64
N ARG A 362 3.62 11.95 -15.37
CA ARG A 362 2.89 11.67 -14.12
C ARG A 362 2.66 10.18 -13.91
N ARG A 363 2.39 9.42 -14.97
CA ARG A 363 2.20 7.95 -14.90
C ARG A 363 3.51 7.22 -14.61
N ALA A 364 4.64 7.68 -15.16
CA ALA A 364 5.95 7.13 -14.82
C ALA A 364 6.32 7.45 -13.37
N VAL A 365 6.18 8.72 -12.95
CA VAL A 365 6.42 9.16 -11.56
C VAL A 365 5.57 8.40 -10.55
N ALA A 366 4.26 8.23 -10.82
CA ALA A 366 3.37 7.50 -9.92
C ALA A 366 3.74 6.01 -9.75
N ARG A 367 4.61 5.48 -10.61
CA ARG A 367 5.14 4.12 -10.54
C ARG A 367 6.57 4.03 -10.03
N ASP A 368 7.15 5.15 -9.57
CA ASP A 368 8.50 5.21 -9.02
C ASP A 368 9.56 4.80 -10.06
N ASP A 369 9.39 5.25 -11.31
CA ASP A 369 10.37 5.08 -12.38
C ASP A 369 11.60 5.99 -12.13
N ALA A 370 12.70 5.37 -11.70
CA ALA A 370 13.91 6.06 -11.26
C ALA A 370 14.52 6.94 -12.36
N ASP A 371 14.65 6.43 -13.58
CA ASP A 371 15.24 7.17 -14.71
C ASP A 371 14.41 8.41 -15.06
N THR A 372 13.08 8.27 -15.02
CA THR A 372 12.17 9.41 -15.23
C THR A 372 12.32 10.42 -14.09
N CYS A 373 12.33 9.97 -12.83
CA CYS A 373 12.51 10.87 -11.69
C CYS A 373 13.85 11.63 -11.77
N ASP A 374 14.95 10.95 -12.09
CA ASP A 374 16.27 11.54 -12.22
C ASP A 374 16.33 12.59 -13.35
N ALA A 375 15.73 12.29 -14.51
CA ALA A 375 15.62 13.24 -15.59
C ALA A 375 14.77 14.47 -15.23
N LEU A 376 13.67 14.28 -14.49
CA LEU A 376 12.83 15.39 -14.02
C LEU A 376 13.55 16.25 -12.98
N TYR A 377 14.35 15.63 -12.11
CA TYR A 377 15.19 16.36 -11.18
C TYR A 377 16.28 17.16 -11.89
N ALA A 378 16.95 16.57 -12.89
CA ALA A 378 17.91 17.30 -13.72
C ALA A 378 17.24 18.50 -14.43
N ALA A 379 16.02 18.31 -14.93
CA ALA A 379 15.23 19.38 -15.54
C ALA A 379 14.85 20.49 -14.55
N LEU A 380 14.60 20.17 -13.28
CA LEU A 380 14.42 21.19 -12.24
C LEU A 380 15.69 22.01 -11.99
N ASP A 381 16.85 21.35 -11.95
CA ASP A 381 18.13 21.98 -11.62
C ASP A 381 18.65 22.88 -12.76
N SER A 382 18.56 22.41 -14.01
CA SER A 382 19.19 23.07 -15.17
C SER A 382 18.30 23.22 -16.40
N GLY A 383 17.02 22.86 -16.33
CA GLY A 383 16.10 22.94 -17.46
C GLY A 383 15.66 24.38 -17.77
N GLU A 384 15.09 24.56 -18.96
CA GLU A 384 14.40 25.78 -19.34
C GLU A 384 13.09 25.96 -18.54
N ALA A 385 12.47 27.13 -18.61
CA ALA A 385 11.34 27.48 -17.75
C ALA A 385 10.15 26.52 -17.90
N ARG A 386 9.85 26.05 -19.12
CA ARG A 386 8.70 25.16 -19.37
C ARG A 386 8.99 23.74 -18.90
N SER A 387 10.20 23.24 -19.10
CA SER A 387 10.69 21.94 -18.64
C SER A 387 10.69 21.89 -17.13
N ARG A 388 11.11 22.97 -16.47
CA ARG A 388 11.02 23.11 -15.01
C ARG A 388 9.58 23.03 -14.52
N GLU A 389 8.67 23.78 -15.15
CA GLU A 389 7.24 23.73 -14.78
C GLU A 389 6.63 22.35 -15.02
N LEU A 390 6.94 21.72 -16.15
CA LEU A 390 6.45 20.38 -16.49
C LEU A 390 7.00 19.32 -15.53
N ALA A 391 8.31 19.37 -15.24
CA ALA A 391 8.97 18.45 -14.31
C ALA A 391 8.35 18.54 -12.92
N ALA A 392 8.13 19.76 -12.45
CA ALA A 392 7.47 20.02 -11.19
C ALA A 392 6.04 19.49 -11.15
N ALA A 393 5.25 19.75 -12.19
CA ALA A 393 3.90 19.23 -12.31
C ALA A 393 3.85 17.71 -12.42
N ALA A 394 4.87 17.06 -12.98
CA ALA A 394 4.99 15.61 -13.06
C ALA A 394 5.31 15.01 -11.70
N LEU A 395 6.37 15.51 -11.04
CA LEU A 395 6.77 15.19 -9.67
C LEU A 395 5.65 15.51 -8.67
N ALA A 396 4.69 16.34 -9.06
CA ALA A 396 3.53 16.60 -8.22
C ALA A 396 2.69 15.37 -7.88
N SER A 397 2.86 14.30 -8.65
CA SER A 397 2.12 13.04 -8.49
C SER A 397 2.80 12.09 -7.50
N LEU A 398 3.96 12.48 -6.95
CA LEU A 398 4.62 11.75 -5.87
C LEU A 398 3.68 11.70 -4.67
N ARG A 399 3.30 10.49 -4.27
CA ARG A 399 2.39 10.27 -3.13
C ARG A 399 3.12 9.92 -1.84
N ARG A 400 4.44 9.71 -1.89
CA ARG A 400 5.23 9.18 -0.78
C ARG A 400 6.24 10.21 -0.27
N SER A 401 6.27 10.42 1.04
CA SER A 401 7.26 11.23 1.75
C SER A 401 8.71 10.98 1.33
N ARG A 402 9.08 9.72 1.07
CA ARG A 402 10.48 9.36 0.73
C ARG A 402 11.00 10.07 -0.51
N GLU A 403 10.09 10.39 -1.45
CA GLU A 403 10.43 11.02 -2.73
C GLU A 403 10.36 12.56 -2.64
N VAL A 404 9.74 13.10 -1.60
CA VAL A 404 9.62 14.56 -1.37
C VAL A 404 10.90 15.13 -0.74
N ALA A 405 11.56 14.38 0.15
CA ALA A 405 12.78 14.85 0.81
C ALA A 405 13.92 15.25 -0.17
N PRO A 406 14.25 14.48 -1.22
CA PRO A 406 15.25 14.89 -2.22
C PRO A 406 14.89 16.18 -2.95
N LEU A 407 13.60 16.39 -3.23
CA LEU A 407 13.10 17.61 -3.88
C LEU A 407 13.29 18.82 -2.97
N LEU A 408 12.93 18.72 -1.69
CA LEU A 408 13.09 19.80 -0.71
C LEU A 408 14.57 20.13 -0.47
N GLU A 409 15.44 19.12 -0.38
CA GLU A 409 16.89 19.33 -0.28
C GLU A 409 17.47 20.07 -1.49
N ARG A 410 16.99 19.78 -2.70
CA ARG A 410 17.38 20.53 -3.91
C ARG A 410 16.98 22.00 -3.82
N VAL A 411 15.75 22.30 -3.39
CA VAL A 411 15.31 23.69 -3.20
C VAL A 411 16.20 24.41 -2.18
N ARG A 412 16.57 23.75 -1.08
CA ARG A 412 17.49 24.33 -0.07
C ARG A 412 18.88 24.62 -0.62
N ARG A 413 19.41 23.74 -1.48
CA ARG A 413 20.77 23.84 -2.04
C ARG A 413 20.88 24.71 -3.29
N ALA A 414 19.78 25.28 -3.75
CA ALA A 414 19.78 26.16 -4.90
C ALA A 414 20.80 27.31 -4.72
N PRO A 415 21.72 27.51 -5.68
CA PRO A 415 22.89 28.37 -5.50
C PRO A 415 22.57 29.86 -5.41
N SER A 416 21.44 30.30 -5.98
CA SER A 416 20.97 31.69 -5.89
C SER A 416 19.57 31.81 -5.28
N PRO A 417 19.27 32.93 -4.59
CA PRO A 417 17.92 33.21 -4.12
C PRO A 417 16.87 33.23 -5.23
N GLU A 418 17.23 33.66 -6.43
CA GLU A 418 16.34 33.70 -7.59
C GLU A 418 15.98 32.29 -8.06
N GLN A 419 16.98 31.41 -8.17
CA GLN A 419 16.76 30.02 -8.53
C GLN A 419 15.97 29.29 -7.43
N ARG A 420 16.27 29.57 -6.16
CA ARG A 420 15.52 29.04 -5.02
C ARG A 420 14.05 29.48 -5.08
N ALA A 421 13.78 30.76 -5.32
CA ALA A 421 12.41 31.27 -5.44
C ALA A 421 11.66 30.59 -6.60
N GLN A 422 12.32 30.38 -7.74
CA GLN A 422 11.72 29.69 -8.87
C GLN A 422 11.43 28.22 -8.56
N LEU A 423 12.34 27.51 -7.90
CA LEU A 423 12.11 26.15 -7.43
C LEU A 423 11.00 26.08 -6.36
N VAL A 424 10.90 27.07 -5.47
CA VAL A 424 9.79 27.15 -4.51
C VAL A 424 8.44 27.27 -5.22
N LEU A 425 8.32 28.12 -6.25
CA LEU A 425 7.10 28.21 -7.07
C LEU A 425 6.75 26.88 -7.75
N THR A 426 7.77 26.09 -8.11
CA THR A 426 7.56 24.76 -8.70
C THR A 426 6.96 23.76 -7.71
N LEU A 427 7.06 23.98 -6.40
CA LEU A 427 6.42 23.13 -5.37
C LEU A 427 4.91 23.34 -5.27
N ARG A 428 4.35 24.39 -5.90
CA ARG A 428 2.92 24.72 -5.86
C ARG A 428 1.98 23.51 -6.09
N PRO A 429 2.20 22.63 -7.10
CA PRO A 429 1.32 21.49 -7.34
C PRO A 429 1.31 20.44 -6.20
N ILE A 430 2.31 20.43 -5.32
CA ILE A 430 2.46 19.53 -4.16
C ILE A 430 2.39 20.26 -2.83
N GLY A 431 2.02 21.54 -2.80
CA GLY A 431 1.96 22.31 -1.56
C GLY A 431 0.97 21.75 -0.52
N SER A 432 0.10 20.79 -0.89
CA SER A 432 -0.76 20.05 0.05
C SER A 432 -0.07 18.89 0.76
N HIS A 433 1.11 18.45 0.31
CA HIS A 433 1.88 17.40 0.99
C HIS A 433 2.41 17.96 2.31
N PRO A 434 2.23 17.29 3.48
CA PRO A 434 2.57 17.86 4.79
C PRO A 434 4.00 18.37 4.92
N GLU A 435 4.97 17.64 4.36
CA GLU A 435 6.38 18.04 4.39
C GLU A 435 6.68 19.26 3.50
N VAL A 436 6.02 19.35 2.33
CA VAL A 436 6.15 20.51 1.44
C VAL A 436 5.48 21.72 2.08
N ALA A 437 4.29 21.54 2.65
CA ALA A 437 3.56 22.56 3.38
C ALA A 437 4.40 23.15 4.52
N ALA A 438 4.99 22.28 5.35
CA ALA A 438 5.88 22.68 6.43
C ALA A 438 7.12 23.42 5.91
N PHE A 439 7.73 22.94 4.83
CA PHE A 439 8.86 23.60 4.19
C PHE A 439 8.50 24.98 3.64
N LEU A 440 7.35 25.11 2.97
CA LEU A 440 6.90 26.41 2.44
C LEU A 440 6.65 27.41 3.57
N LEU A 441 6.08 26.98 4.70
CA LEU A 441 5.91 27.85 5.87
C LEU A 441 7.24 28.26 6.48
N ASP A 442 8.19 27.33 6.58
CA ASP A 442 9.55 27.61 7.03
C ASP A 442 10.22 28.65 6.11
N CYS A 443 10.07 28.52 4.80
CA CYS A 443 10.53 29.52 3.83
C CYS A 443 9.88 30.89 4.06
N VAL A 444 8.57 30.96 4.28
CA VAL A 444 7.87 32.23 4.58
C VAL A 444 8.40 32.88 5.86
N GLN A 445 8.68 32.08 6.89
CA GLN A 445 9.10 32.56 8.20
C GLN A 445 10.58 32.97 8.26
N HIS A 446 11.45 32.16 7.67
CA HIS A 446 12.87 32.16 8.00
C HIS A 446 13.79 32.36 6.79
N ASP A 447 13.31 32.30 5.54
CA ASP A 447 14.19 32.53 4.39
C ASP A 447 14.63 34.00 4.35
N ALA A 448 15.94 34.23 4.26
CA ALA A 448 16.52 35.57 4.22
C ALA A 448 16.06 36.38 2.98
N SER A 449 15.76 35.71 1.87
CA SER A 449 15.39 36.36 0.61
C SER A 449 13.90 36.71 0.55
N PRO A 450 13.54 37.99 0.36
CA PRO A 450 12.16 38.40 0.13
C PRO A 450 11.51 37.75 -1.09
N ALA A 451 12.30 37.45 -2.14
CA ALA A 451 11.81 36.79 -3.34
C ALA A 451 11.41 35.33 -3.06
N VAL A 452 12.15 34.63 -2.20
CA VAL A 452 11.83 33.26 -1.79
C VAL A 452 10.63 33.23 -0.87
N ARG A 453 10.54 34.18 0.08
CA ARG A 453 9.34 34.35 0.92
C ARG A 453 8.10 34.59 0.06
N LYS A 454 8.20 35.46 -0.96
CA LYS A 454 7.12 35.70 -1.93
C LYS A 454 6.72 34.44 -2.68
N ALA A 455 7.69 33.73 -3.24
CA ALA A 455 7.44 32.49 -3.95
C ALA A 455 6.75 31.44 -3.06
N ALA A 456 7.14 31.34 -1.79
CA ALA A 456 6.54 30.40 -0.85
C ALA A 456 5.09 30.77 -0.54
N VAL A 457 4.80 32.05 -0.32
CA VAL A 457 3.43 32.55 -0.19
C VAL A 457 2.60 32.24 -1.44
N ASP A 458 3.12 32.54 -2.63
CA ASP A 458 2.41 32.31 -3.89
C ASP A 458 2.13 30.80 -4.12
N ALA A 459 3.08 29.94 -3.73
CA ALA A 459 2.89 28.49 -3.76
C ALA A 459 1.79 28.04 -2.77
N LEU A 460 1.77 28.60 -1.56
CA LEU A 460 0.79 28.29 -0.49
C LEU A 460 -0.64 28.73 -0.82
N VAL A 461 -0.81 29.93 -1.36
CA VAL A 461 -2.14 30.51 -1.68
C VAL A 461 -2.92 29.63 -2.66
N LEU A 462 -2.22 28.97 -3.58
CA LEU A 462 -2.82 28.14 -4.63
C LEU A 462 -3.08 26.69 -4.20
N VAL A 463 -2.75 26.28 -2.96
CA VAL A 463 -3.01 24.94 -2.44
C VAL A 463 -4.48 24.80 -2.02
N PRO A 464 -5.28 23.88 -2.61
CA PRO A 464 -6.72 23.80 -2.33
C PRO A 464 -7.08 23.44 -0.88
N ASN A 465 -6.23 22.68 -0.16
CA ASN A 465 -6.56 22.06 1.14
C ASN A 465 -5.40 22.11 2.15
N PHE A 466 -4.81 23.28 2.38
CA PHE A 466 -3.68 23.43 3.30
C PHE A 466 -4.02 23.11 4.77
N GLY A 467 -5.25 23.40 5.21
CA GLY A 467 -5.67 23.23 6.61
C GLY A 467 -5.65 21.78 7.12
N GLY A 468 -5.98 20.82 6.25
CA GLY A 468 -6.00 19.39 6.64
C GLY A 468 -4.63 18.79 6.98
N ALA A 469 -3.54 19.41 6.53
CA ALA A 469 -2.19 18.91 6.76
C ALA A 469 -1.54 19.44 8.06
N ILE A 470 -2.12 20.46 8.71
CA ILE A 470 -1.41 21.26 9.73
C ILE A 470 -2.01 21.17 11.14
N GLY A 471 -3.20 20.60 11.33
CA GLY A 471 -3.79 20.45 12.66
C GLY A 471 -3.82 21.78 13.46
N GLU A 472 -3.71 21.72 14.79
CA GLU A 472 -3.80 22.85 15.75
C GLU A 472 -2.92 24.10 15.48
N ARG A 473 -2.15 24.15 14.38
CA ARG A 473 -1.30 25.29 13.96
C ARG A 473 -1.96 26.22 12.92
N GLU A 474 -3.25 26.07 12.64
CA GLU A 474 -4.00 26.88 11.66
C GLU A 474 -4.00 28.39 11.96
N GLU A 475 -4.20 28.80 13.22
CA GLU A 475 -4.22 30.22 13.60
C GLU A 475 -2.84 30.88 13.49
N ARG A 476 -1.77 30.15 13.83
CA ARG A 476 -0.39 30.60 13.60
C ARG A 476 -0.10 30.74 12.12
N THR A 477 -0.57 29.79 11.31
CA THR A 477 -0.42 29.82 9.85
C THR A 477 -1.12 31.03 9.23
N ILE A 478 -2.35 31.33 9.66
CA ILE A 478 -3.09 32.51 9.24
C ILE A 478 -2.33 33.79 9.63
N ALA A 479 -1.88 33.89 10.89
CA ALA A 479 -1.13 35.06 11.36
C ALA A 479 0.17 35.29 10.58
N LEU A 480 0.88 34.21 10.23
CA LEU A 480 2.10 34.27 9.42
C LEU A 480 1.84 34.72 7.99
N LEU A 481 0.75 34.23 7.37
CA LEU A 481 0.34 34.67 6.04
C LEU A 481 -0.09 36.14 6.05
N GLU A 482 -0.81 36.59 7.09
CA GLU A 482 -1.20 37.99 7.27
C GLU A 482 0.03 38.90 7.51
N GLN A 483 1.00 38.45 8.30
CA GLN A 483 2.26 39.17 8.52
C GLN A 483 3.08 39.26 7.22
N ALA A 484 3.26 38.13 6.50
CA ALA A 484 3.95 38.12 5.22
C ALA A 484 3.25 39.01 4.17
N ALA A 485 1.91 39.04 4.18
CA ALA A 485 1.12 39.95 3.35
C ALA A 485 1.43 41.42 3.66
N HIS A 486 1.62 41.76 4.94
CA HIS A 486 1.92 43.13 5.36
C HIS A 486 3.35 43.55 4.98
N GLU A 487 4.30 42.63 5.09
CA GLU A 487 5.71 42.85 4.73
C GLU A 487 5.93 42.91 3.22
N MET A 488 5.12 42.20 2.43
CA MET A 488 5.19 42.15 0.98
C MET A 488 4.25 43.18 0.36
N GLY A 489 4.74 44.40 0.08
CA GLY A 489 3.93 45.55 -0.36
C GLY A 489 3.08 45.42 -1.65
N ASP A 490 3.07 44.26 -2.31
CA ASP A 490 2.29 43.99 -3.52
C ASP A 490 0.79 43.82 -3.19
N ALA A 491 -0.07 44.67 -3.76
CA ALA A 491 -1.51 44.66 -3.52
C ALA A 491 -2.17 43.37 -4.01
N ALA A 492 -1.71 42.79 -5.13
CA ALA A 492 -2.30 41.58 -5.70
C ALA A 492 -2.07 40.36 -4.79
N THR A 493 -0.87 40.23 -4.23
CA THR A 493 -0.52 39.18 -3.28
C THR A 493 -1.28 39.35 -1.96
N ARG A 494 -1.40 40.59 -1.44
CA ARG A 494 -2.21 40.89 -0.25
C ARG A 494 -3.67 40.48 -0.41
N ASP A 495 -4.29 40.81 -1.54
CA ASP A 495 -5.69 40.44 -1.82
C ASP A 495 -5.86 38.93 -1.97
N ALA A 496 -4.89 38.25 -2.59
CA ALA A 496 -4.91 36.79 -2.75
C ALA A 496 -4.79 36.07 -1.40
N ILE A 497 -3.90 36.55 -0.52
CA ILE A 497 -3.76 36.06 0.86
C ILE A 497 -5.03 36.33 1.65
N ALA A 498 -5.59 37.54 1.59
CA ALA A 498 -6.81 37.90 2.32
C ALA A 498 -8.00 37.01 1.93
N ARG A 499 -8.21 36.78 0.62
CA ARG A 499 -9.23 35.83 0.13
C ARG A 499 -8.99 34.42 0.65
N LYS A 500 -7.73 33.98 0.69
CA LYS A 500 -7.38 32.64 1.15
C LYS A 500 -7.58 32.48 2.66
N VAL A 501 -7.16 33.47 3.46
CA VAL A 501 -7.39 33.53 4.90
C VAL A 501 -8.89 33.54 5.22
N ALA A 502 -9.70 34.30 4.47
CA ALA A 502 -11.15 34.27 4.62
C ALA A 502 -11.73 32.88 4.35
N SER A 503 -11.32 32.24 3.24
CA SER A 503 -11.71 30.87 2.92
C SER A 503 -11.29 29.85 3.99
N TYR A 504 -10.09 29.99 4.58
CA TYR A 504 -9.65 29.14 5.68
C TYR A 504 -10.48 29.36 6.94
N ARG A 505 -10.76 30.61 7.32
CA ARG A 505 -11.61 30.93 8.48
C ARG A 505 -12.99 30.31 8.31
N GLU A 506 -13.56 30.35 7.12
CA GLU A 506 -14.85 29.74 6.79
C GLU A 506 -14.80 28.19 6.90
N GLN A 507 -13.81 27.54 6.28
CA GLN A 507 -13.62 26.09 6.36
C GLN A 507 -13.38 25.62 7.80
N THR A 508 -12.54 26.33 8.55
CA THR A 508 -12.23 26.04 9.95
C THR A 508 -13.49 26.15 10.80
N THR A 509 -14.30 27.17 10.57
CA THR A 509 -15.59 27.34 11.25
C THR A 509 -16.52 26.17 10.92
N ALA A 510 -16.63 25.77 9.65
CA ALA A 510 -17.45 24.63 9.24
C ALA A 510 -16.99 23.30 9.86
N VAL A 511 -15.67 23.04 9.90
CA VAL A 511 -15.09 21.82 10.51
C VAL A 511 -15.28 21.83 12.03
N ARG A 512 -15.01 22.96 12.71
CA ARG A 512 -15.24 23.13 14.16
C ARG A 512 -16.72 22.92 14.50
N LEU A 513 -17.64 23.49 13.71
CA LEU A 513 -19.09 23.28 13.85
C LEU A 513 -19.47 21.82 13.64
N SER A 514 -18.95 21.15 12.60
CA SER A 514 -19.22 19.74 12.33
C SER A 514 -18.71 18.82 13.44
N HIS A 515 -17.48 19.03 13.92
CA HIS A 515 -16.92 18.28 15.03
C HIS A 515 -17.74 18.47 16.31
N ARG A 516 -18.12 19.72 16.62
CA ARG A 516 -18.93 20.04 17.79
C ARG A 516 -20.34 19.46 17.70
N ARG A 517 -20.95 19.49 16.51
CA ARG A 517 -22.22 18.81 16.22
C ARG A 517 -22.13 17.30 16.46
N ASN A 518 -21.06 16.66 15.98
CA ASN A 518 -20.82 15.24 16.21
C ASN A 518 -20.61 14.91 17.70
N LEU A 519 -19.88 15.77 18.43
CA LEU A 519 -19.68 15.60 19.87
C LEU A 519 -21.00 15.73 20.64
N ILE A 520 -21.85 16.69 20.29
CA ILE A 520 -23.20 16.86 20.86
C ILE A 520 -24.06 15.63 20.56
N LEU A 521 -24.09 15.16 19.30
CA LEU A 521 -24.88 13.99 18.90
C LEU A 521 -24.41 12.70 19.58
N THR A 522 -23.10 12.48 19.67
CA THR A 522 -22.53 11.29 20.34
C THR A 522 -22.79 11.32 21.84
N THR A 523 -22.65 12.48 22.49
CA THR A 523 -22.98 12.64 23.91
C THR A 523 -24.47 12.41 24.16
N ARG A 524 -25.35 12.90 23.27
CA ARG A 524 -26.79 12.64 23.35
C ARG A 524 -27.11 11.14 23.27
N LEU A 525 -26.57 10.45 22.27
CA LEU A 525 -26.78 9.00 22.09
C LEU A 525 -26.22 8.19 23.27
N ALA A 526 -25.05 8.57 23.79
CA ALA A 526 -24.47 7.94 24.97
C ALA A 526 -25.38 8.11 26.19
N LEU A 527 -25.99 9.28 26.35
CA LEU A 527 -26.88 9.58 27.46
C LEU A 527 -28.23 8.83 27.34
N GLU A 528 -28.78 8.73 26.13
CA GLU A 528 -29.98 7.92 25.83
C GLU A 528 -29.72 6.43 26.14
N ALA A 529 -28.57 5.89 25.70
CA ALA A 529 -28.17 4.51 25.97
C ALA A 529 -27.92 4.24 27.46
N ALA A 530 -27.23 5.16 28.14
CA ALA A 530 -26.98 5.08 29.58
C ALA A 530 -28.28 5.08 30.38
N SER A 531 -29.24 5.93 30.01
CA SER A 531 -30.56 6.00 30.64
C SER A 531 -31.38 4.73 30.41
N ALA A 532 -31.30 4.13 29.22
CA ALA A 532 -31.95 2.86 28.93
C ALA A 532 -31.33 1.71 29.73
N SER A 533 -30.01 1.68 29.88
CA SER A 533 -29.30 0.71 30.72
C SER A 533 -29.74 0.83 32.18
N LEU A 534 -29.82 2.05 32.72
CA LEU A 534 -30.25 2.31 34.09
C LEU A 534 -31.71 1.87 34.35
N LYS A 535 -32.58 1.91 33.34
CA LYS A 535 -33.95 1.36 33.43
C LYS A 535 -33.96 -0.16 33.56
N GLY A 536 -33.06 -0.85 32.88
CA GLY A 536 -32.95 -2.30 32.88
C GLY A 536 -32.20 -2.85 34.09
N ASP A 537 -31.18 -2.14 34.55
CA ASP A 537 -30.32 -2.53 35.67
C ASP A 537 -29.91 -1.29 36.49
N ARG A 538 -30.32 -1.25 37.76
CA ARG A 538 -30.11 -0.12 38.69
C ARG A 538 -28.82 -0.26 39.51
N SER A 539 -27.83 -0.97 39.00
CA SER A 539 -26.50 -1.08 39.62
C SER A 539 -25.84 0.29 39.81
N GLU A 540 -25.02 0.41 40.86
CA GLU A 540 -24.28 1.63 41.19
C GLU A 540 -23.36 2.08 40.03
N ASP A 541 -22.78 1.12 39.32
CA ASP A 541 -21.97 1.35 38.11
C ASP A 541 -22.76 2.06 37.01
N ASN A 542 -24.02 1.67 36.78
CA ASN A 542 -24.89 2.32 35.80
C ASN A 542 -25.29 3.74 36.23
N VAL A 543 -25.50 3.97 37.54
CA VAL A 543 -25.76 5.30 38.09
C VAL A 543 -24.55 6.21 37.90
N GLU A 544 -23.34 5.73 38.19
CA GLU A 544 -22.11 6.50 38.01
C GLU A 544 -21.83 6.79 36.53
N PHE A 545 -22.10 5.81 35.65
CA PHE A 545 -21.97 5.99 34.20
C PHE A 545 -22.88 7.10 33.67
N VAL A 546 -24.16 7.12 34.03
CA VAL A 546 -25.10 8.18 33.62
C VAL A 546 -24.66 9.54 34.18
N ARG A 547 -24.21 9.62 35.45
CA ARG A 547 -23.69 10.87 36.04
C ARG A 547 -22.44 11.40 35.34
N ARG A 548 -21.58 10.52 34.84
CA ARG A 548 -20.40 10.92 34.07
C ARG A 548 -20.80 11.52 32.72
N VAL A 549 -21.64 10.84 31.96
CA VAL A 549 -22.10 11.33 30.65
C VAL A 549 -22.94 12.60 30.79
N ALA A 550 -23.71 12.75 31.88
CA ALA A 550 -24.45 13.98 32.18
C ALA A 550 -23.52 15.18 32.46
N ARG A 551 -22.39 14.98 33.15
CA ARG A 551 -21.37 16.03 33.33
C ARG A 551 -20.71 16.44 32.02
N ASP A 552 -20.44 15.48 31.15
CA ASP A 552 -19.90 15.76 29.80
C ASP A 552 -20.91 16.56 28.97
N ALA A 553 -22.22 16.24 29.08
CA ALA A 553 -23.30 16.99 28.44
C ALA A 553 -23.43 18.42 28.99
N ASP A 554 -23.31 18.62 30.30
CA ASP A 554 -23.37 19.95 30.92
C ASP A 554 -22.24 20.87 30.43
N GLY A 555 -21.04 20.32 30.19
CA GLY A 555 -19.93 21.07 29.57
C GLY A 555 -20.23 21.51 28.13
N LEU A 556 -20.99 20.72 27.37
CA LEU A 556 -21.39 21.06 25.99
C LEU A 556 -22.58 22.02 25.94
N LEU A 557 -23.48 21.97 26.92
CA LEU A 557 -24.66 22.85 27.01
C LEU A 557 -24.33 24.31 27.35
N GLN A 558 -23.10 24.59 27.79
CA GLN A 558 -22.58 25.95 27.95
C GLN A 558 -22.25 26.62 26.61
N ASP A 559 -22.30 25.88 25.50
CA ASP A 559 -22.10 26.44 24.15
C ASP A 559 -23.28 27.33 23.74
N THR A 560 -22.99 28.57 23.35
CA THR A 560 -23.98 29.55 22.88
C THR A 560 -23.97 29.73 21.36
N THR A 561 -23.31 28.83 20.62
CA THR A 561 -23.18 28.91 19.16
C THR A 561 -24.55 28.79 18.45
N PRO A 562 -25.06 29.84 17.78
CA PRO A 562 -26.42 29.85 17.22
C PRO A 562 -26.67 28.75 16.16
N ALA A 563 -25.62 28.34 15.44
CA ALA A 563 -25.69 27.29 14.42
C ALA A 563 -25.90 25.87 14.98
N LEU A 564 -25.79 25.67 16.29
CA LEU A 564 -25.97 24.38 16.98
C LEU A 564 -27.22 24.34 17.87
N THR A 565 -28.08 25.36 17.80
CA THR A 565 -29.24 25.53 18.70
C THR A 565 -30.13 24.29 18.74
N THR A 566 -30.46 23.71 17.58
CA THR A 566 -31.33 22.52 17.50
C THR A 566 -30.68 21.30 18.16
N GLU A 567 -29.39 21.06 17.94
CA GLU A 567 -28.69 19.93 18.55
C GLU A 567 -28.50 20.11 20.07
N LEU A 568 -28.25 21.34 20.52
CA LEU A 568 -28.15 21.67 21.94
C LEU A 568 -29.49 21.50 22.66
N ASP A 569 -30.60 21.87 22.03
CA ASP A 569 -31.95 21.65 22.58
C ASP A 569 -32.25 20.15 22.71
N LEU A 570 -31.86 19.34 21.72
CA LEU A 570 -32.00 17.87 21.78
C LEU A 570 -31.12 17.26 22.86
N LEU A 571 -29.88 17.75 23.05
CA LEU A 571 -29.01 17.31 24.13
C LEU A 571 -29.59 17.70 25.50
N ARG A 572 -30.16 18.90 25.64
CA ARG A 572 -30.83 19.36 26.87
C ARG A 572 -32.02 18.48 27.23
N ALA A 573 -32.86 18.15 26.25
CA ALA A 573 -33.99 17.24 26.47
C ALA A 573 -33.54 15.83 26.90
N ALA A 574 -32.48 15.30 26.30
CA ALA A 574 -31.90 14.02 26.71
C ALA A 574 -31.34 14.09 28.14
N ARG A 575 -30.63 15.17 28.49
CA ARG A 575 -30.08 15.45 29.83
C ARG A 575 -31.16 15.45 30.90
N GLU A 576 -32.25 16.17 30.67
CA GLU A 576 -33.41 16.21 31.56
C GLU A 576 -34.13 14.85 31.68
N ALA A 577 -34.12 14.04 30.62
CA ALA A 577 -34.65 12.68 30.69
C ALA A 577 -33.77 11.77 31.56
N ALA A 578 -32.44 11.80 31.37
CA ALA A 578 -31.49 11.04 32.17
C ALA A 578 -31.53 11.43 33.66
N GLU A 579 -31.67 12.71 33.95
CA GLU A 579 -31.78 13.23 35.32
C GLU A 579 -33.05 12.72 36.03
N ARG A 580 -34.18 12.66 35.31
CA ARG A 580 -35.41 12.03 35.82
C ARG A 580 -35.21 10.55 36.15
N GLU A 581 -34.50 9.81 35.29
CA GLU A 581 -34.22 8.40 35.55
C GLU A 581 -33.26 8.19 36.72
N LEU A 582 -32.23 9.04 36.88
CA LEU A 582 -31.34 9.04 38.03
C LEU A 582 -32.08 9.28 39.36
N ASN A 583 -33.03 10.22 39.36
CA ASN A 583 -33.87 10.52 40.52
C ASN A 583 -34.82 9.37 40.86
N ASN A 584 -35.28 8.61 39.86
CA ASN A 584 -36.13 7.43 40.05
C ASN A 584 -35.33 6.18 40.48
N ALA A 585 -34.05 6.11 40.13
CA ALA A 585 -33.16 4.99 40.46
C ALA A 585 -32.50 5.14 41.84
N SER A 586 -32.41 6.36 42.39
CA SER A 586 -31.90 6.59 43.74
C SER A 586 -33.01 6.25 44.76
N PRO A 587 -32.85 5.22 45.63
CA PRO A 587 -33.77 5.02 46.74
C PRO A 587 -33.65 6.21 47.71
N ARG A 588 -34.80 6.71 48.19
CA ARG A 588 -34.82 7.66 49.31
C ARG A 588 -34.20 7.06 50.56
#